data_AF-A0A945KMD6-F1
#
_entry.id   AF-A0A945KMD6-F1
#
_cell.length_a   1.000
_cell.length_b   1.000
_cell.length_c   1.000
_cell.angle_alpha   90.00
_cell.angle_beta   90.00
_cell.angle_gamma   90.00
#
_symmetry.space_group_name_H-M   'P 1'
#
loop_
_entity.id
_entity.type
_entity.pdbx_description
1 polymer ?
#
loop_
_entity_poly.entity_id
_entity_poly.type
_entity_poly.pdbx_seq_one_letter_code
_entity_poly.pdbx_strand_id
1 'polypeptide(L)'
;WGRFRFGPQDVLDESYSQLSIRPNARTTFSFAYRDYLDLYQQATVSSAWRASEMLSFRLSQTFNLIGDAARVNRLSAQYWGHDYIFEVELYLNEINGDEGIFFNFSPRFLAEQHGSMGLPRMASARYLQDTP
;
A
#
# COMPACT_ATOMS: atom_id res chain seq x y z
N TRP A 1 5.56 5.52 -17.60
CA TRP A 1 6.01 6.86 -17.19
C TRP A 1 6.83 6.71 -15.92
N GLY A 2 8.15 6.64 -16.02
CA GLY A 2 9.06 6.60 -14.88
C GLY A 2 9.64 7.99 -14.65
N ARG A 3 9.70 8.45 -13.41
CA ARG A 3 10.30 9.74 -13.04
C ARG A 3 11.58 9.44 -12.26
N PHE A 4 12.72 9.66 -12.88
CA PHE A 4 14.03 9.59 -12.22
C PHE A 4 14.39 11.01 -11.77
N ARG A 5 14.64 11.20 -10.48
CA ARG A 5 15.09 12.48 -9.91
C ARG A 5 16.49 12.23 -9.34
N PHE A 6 17.52 12.75 -10.01
CA PHE A 6 18.88 12.74 -9.50
C PHE A 6 19.13 14.07 -8.77
N GLY A 7 19.32 14.01 -7.45
CA GLY A 7 19.82 15.12 -6.64
C GLY A 7 21.36 15.13 -6.60
N PRO A 8 21.98 16.21 -6.09
CA PRO A 8 23.44 16.30 -5.93
C PRO A 8 23.99 15.13 -5.08
N GLN A 9 25.18 14.65 -5.44
CA GLN A 9 25.86 13.44 -4.94
C GLN A 9 26.44 13.58 -3.51
N ASP A 10 25.72 14.22 -2.59
CA ASP A 10 26.08 14.19 -1.17
C ASP A 10 25.08 13.26 -0.46
N VAL A 11 25.54 12.01 -0.28
CA VAL A 11 24.92 10.88 0.44
C VAL A 11 23.44 10.63 0.09
N LEU A 12 23.20 9.72 -0.86
CA LEU A 12 21.87 9.11 -1.01
C LEU A 12 21.60 8.22 0.21
N ASP A 13 21.11 8.82 1.29
CA ASP A 13 20.71 8.12 2.52
C ASP A 13 19.54 7.14 2.26
N GLU A 14 18.71 7.43 1.25
CA GLU A 14 17.64 6.54 0.78
C GLU A 14 17.65 6.47 -0.75
N SER A 15 17.58 5.25 -1.29
CA SER A 15 17.20 5.00 -2.68
C SER A 15 15.89 4.23 -2.74
N TYR A 16 15.03 4.62 -3.69
CA TYR A 16 13.75 3.96 -3.93
C TYR A 16 13.55 3.74 -5.42
N SER A 17 13.24 2.50 -5.79
CA SER A 17 12.95 2.09 -7.16
C SER A 17 11.65 1.30 -7.20
N GLN A 18 10.77 1.62 -8.13
CA GLN A 18 9.51 0.89 -8.30
C GLN A 18 9.25 0.57 -9.77
N LEU A 19 8.89 -0.67 -10.02
CA LEU A 19 8.40 -1.15 -11.30
C LEU A 19 6.94 -1.57 -11.14
N SER A 20 6.07 -1.11 -12.03
CA SER A 20 4.67 -1.52 -12.06
C SER A 20 4.27 -1.95 -13.47
N ILE A 21 3.63 -3.11 -13.56
CA ILE A 21 3.16 -3.72 -14.80
C ILE A 21 1.65 -3.85 -14.71
N ARG A 22 0.95 -3.38 -15.74
CA ARG A 22 -0.50 -3.47 -15.86
C ARG A 22 -0.84 -4.20 -17.15
N PRO A 23 -0.92 -5.55 -17.13
CA PRO A 23 -1.17 -6.32 -18.34
C PRO A 23 -2.53 -6.02 -18.97
N ASN A 24 -3.50 -5.63 -18.15
CA ASN A 24 -4.84 -5.26 -18.59
C ASN A 24 -5.48 -4.25 -17.61
N ALA A 25 -6.68 -3.78 -17.92
CA ALA A 25 -7.39 -2.83 -17.07
C ALA A 25 -7.73 -3.36 -15.66
N ARG A 26 -7.78 -4.68 -15.47
CA ARG A 26 -8.24 -5.35 -14.25
C ARG A 26 -7.11 -5.78 -13.31
N THR A 27 -5.87 -5.88 -13.78
CA THR A 27 -4.76 -6.46 -13.01
C THR A 27 -3.53 -5.56 -13.05
N THR A 28 -2.92 -5.35 -11.89
CA THR A 28 -1.66 -4.63 -11.72
C THR A 28 -0.73 -5.44 -10.82
N PHE A 29 0.54 -5.52 -11.19
CA PHE A 29 1.62 -6.06 -10.39
C PHE A 29 2.65 -4.95 -10.16
N SER A 30 3.18 -4.87 -8.96
CA SER A 30 4.20 -3.89 -8.63
C SER A 30 5.28 -4.52 -7.77
N PHE A 31 6.52 -4.20 -8.12
CA PHE A 31 7.70 -4.49 -7.33
C PHE A 31 8.32 -3.16 -6.92
N ALA A 32 8.62 -3.00 -5.65
CA ALA A 32 9.34 -1.85 -5.13
C ALA A 32 10.57 -2.33 -4.36
N TYR A 33 11.66 -1.61 -4.50
CA TYR A 33 12.89 -1.81 -3.75
C TYR A 33 13.26 -0.49 -3.08
N ARG A 34 13.65 -0.58 -1.82
CA ARG A 34 14.05 0.53 -0.97
C ARG A 34 15.35 0.16 -0.31
N ASP A 35 16.30 1.07 -0.35
CA ASP A 35 17.62 0.93 0.27
C ASP A 35 17.84 2.15 1.15
N TYR A 36 18.12 1.93 2.42
CA TYR A 36 18.64 2.96 3.30
C TYR A 36 20.09 2.60 3.64
N LEU A 37 21.00 3.51 3.29
CA LEU A 37 22.44 3.28 3.44
C LEU A 37 22.78 2.89 4.89
N ASP A 38 23.50 1.78 5.05
CA ASP A 38 23.94 1.22 6.34
C ASP A 38 22.84 0.91 7.37
N LEU A 39 21.56 0.91 6.97
CA LEU A 39 20.42 0.67 7.85
C LEU A 39 19.65 -0.60 7.44
N TYR A 40 19.03 -0.60 6.27
CA TYR A 40 18.24 -1.73 5.80
C TYR A 40 17.96 -1.69 4.29
N GLN A 41 17.67 -2.86 3.74
CA GLN A 41 17.18 -3.04 2.39
C GLN A 41 15.85 -3.78 2.42
N GLN A 42 14.86 -3.27 1.70
CA GLN A 42 13.53 -3.82 1.65
C GLN A 42 13.04 -3.99 0.22
N ALA A 43 12.41 -5.13 -0.06
CA ALA A 43 11.65 -5.37 -1.27
C ALA A 43 10.17 -5.49 -0.92
N THR A 44 9.29 -4.89 -1.72
CA THR A 44 7.85 -5.03 -1.61
C THR A 44 7.29 -5.54 -2.92
N VAL A 45 6.55 -6.65 -2.85
CA VAL A 45 5.79 -7.20 -3.97
C VAL A 45 4.33 -6.94 -3.69
N SER A 46 3.62 -6.40 -4.67
CA SER A 46 2.18 -6.20 -4.56
C SER A 46 1.47 -6.54 -5.86
N SER A 47 0.23 -6.96 -5.71
CA SER A 47 -0.65 -7.27 -6.82
C SER A 47 -2.06 -6.83 -6.47
N ALA A 48 -2.75 -6.29 -7.47
CA ALA A 48 -4.14 -5.90 -7.37
C ALA A 48 -4.87 -6.45 -8.58
N TRP A 49 -5.97 -7.16 -8.36
CA TRP A 49 -6.75 -7.73 -9.45
C TRP A 49 -8.25 -7.58 -9.20
N ARG A 50 -8.98 -7.32 -10.28
CA ARG A 50 -10.43 -7.20 -10.29
C ARG A 50 -11.01 -8.49 -10.89
N ALA A 51 -11.57 -9.34 -10.04
CA ALA A 51 -12.17 -10.61 -10.44
C ALA A 51 -13.48 -10.40 -11.22
N SER A 52 -14.27 -9.38 -10.83
CA SER A 52 -15.52 -9.02 -11.50
C SER A 52 -15.76 -7.51 -11.43
N GLU A 53 -16.84 -7.02 -12.04
CA GLU A 53 -17.25 -5.63 -11.88
C GLU A 53 -17.62 -5.25 -10.44
N MET A 54 -17.80 -6.22 -9.56
CA MET A 54 -18.13 -5.99 -8.15
C MET A 54 -16.98 -6.37 -7.21
N LEU A 55 -16.04 -7.21 -7.62
CA LEU A 55 -15.07 -7.79 -6.68
C LEU A 55 -13.63 -7.52 -7.08
N SER A 56 -12.84 -7.03 -6.14
CA SER A 56 -11.39 -6.82 -6.28
C SER A 56 -10.61 -7.33 -5.09
N PHE A 57 -9.36 -7.69 -5.34
CA PHE A 57 -8.43 -8.19 -4.35
C PHE A 57 -7.11 -7.42 -4.45
N ARG A 58 -6.42 -7.33 -3.32
CA ARG A 58 -5.08 -6.75 -3.24
C ARG A 58 -4.23 -7.57 -2.29
N LEU A 59 -3.00 -7.83 -2.70
CA LEU A 59 -1.96 -8.42 -1.87
C LEU A 59 -0.75 -7.48 -1.88
N SER A 60 -0.12 -7.30 -0.74
CA SER A 60 1.15 -6.59 -0.59
C SER A 60 1.98 -7.32 0.45
N GLN A 61 3.21 -7.66 0.10
CA GLN A 61 4.15 -8.31 1.01
C GLN A 61 5.49 -7.58 0.97
N THR A 62 6.04 -7.30 2.15
CA THR A 62 7.33 -6.64 2.31
C THR A 62 8.33 -7.60 2.94
N PHE A 63 9.53 -7.64 2.37
CA PHE A 63 10.63 -8.51 2.74
C PHE A 63 11.84 -7.65 3.08
N ASN A 64 12.50 -7.94 4.20
CA ASN A 64 13.83 -7.40 4.49
C ASN A 64 14.87 -8.26 3.79
N LEU A 65 15.74 -7.62 3.01
CA LEU A 65 16.87 -8.25 2.34
C LEU A 65 18.14 -8.11 3.17
N ILE A 66 18.33 -6.92 3.79
CA ILE A 66 19.40 -6.59 4.72
C ILE A 66 18.81 -5.77 5.86
N GLY A 67 19.33 -5.95 7.07
CA GLY A 67 18.85 -5.28 8.28
C GLY A 67 17.51 -5.83 8.76
N ASP A 68 17.01 -5.25 9.84
CA ASP A 68 15.72 -5.61 10.43
C ASP A 68 14.82 -4.37 10.51
N ALA A 69 14.13 -4.12 9.41
CA ALA A 69 13.17 -3.03 9.32
C ALA A 69 11.74 -3.58 9.39
N ALA A 70 10.85 -2.83 9.99
CA ALA A 70 9.48 -3.29 10.16
C ALA A 70 8.79 -3.57 8.82
N ARG A 71 8.09 -4.71 8.76
CA ARG A 71 7.38 -5.18 7.56
C ARG A 71 5.91 -4.81 7.62
N VAL A 72 5.35 -4.56 6.44
CA VAL A 72 3.93 -4.25 6.26
C VAL A 72 3.34 -5.19 5.23
N ASN A 73 2.53 -6.13 5.69
CA ASN A 73 1.84 -7.10 4.85
C ASN A 73 0.34 -6.81 4.83
N ARG A 74 -0.27 -6.88 3.64
CA ARG A 74 -1.70 -6.64 3.44
C ARG A 74 -2.29 -7.69 2.53
N LEU A 75 -3.44 -8.21 2.89
CA LEU A 75 -4.32 -8.95 1.99
C LEU A 75 -5.74 -8.40 2.15
N SER A 76 -6.27 -7.76 1.12
CA SER A 76 -7.63 -7.23 1.13
C SER A 76 -8.51 -7.76 0.01
N ALA A 77 -9.79 -7.87 0.32
CA ALA A 77 -10.87 -8.17 -0.60
C ALA A 77 -11.92 -7.07 -0.48
N GLN A 78 -12.39 -6.56 -1.62
CA GLN A 78 -13.31 -5.45 -1.68
C GLN A 78 -14.45 -5.74 -2.64
N TYR A 79 -15.68 -5.56 -2.14
CA TYR A 79 -16.93 -5.70 -2.85
C TYR A 79 -17.58 -4.33 -3.09
N TRP A 80 -17.88 -4.05 -4.36
CA TRP A 80 -18.55 -2.86 -4.87
C TRP A 80 -20.01 -3.22 -5.12
N GLY A 81 -20.86 -2.89 -4.15
CA GLY A 81 -22.30 -2.95 -4.31
C GLY A 81 -22.84 -1.79 -5.15
N HIS A 82 -24.17 -1.73 -5.25
CA HIS A 82 -24.83 -0.62 -5.93
C HIS A 82 -24.57 0.72 -5.19
N ASP A 83 -24.88 0.77 -3.89
CA ASP A 83 -24.79 2.01 -3.09
C ASP A 83 -23.68 1.99 -2.02
N TYR A 84 -22.96 0.88 -1.89
CA TYR A 84 -21.97 0.69 -0.85
C TYR A 84 -20.71 -0.01 -1.36
N ILE A 85 -19.65 0.13 -0.60
CA ILE A 85 -18.40 -0.60 -0.75
C ILE A 85 -18.13 -1.28 0.59
N PHE A 86 -17.84 -2.56 0.52
CA PHE A 86 -17.42 -3.35 1.67
C PHE A 86 -15.99 -3.85 1.43
N GLU A 87 -15.11 -3.67 2.40
CA GLU A 87 -13.73 -4.12 2.34
C GLU A 87 -13.37 -4.90 3.59
N VAL A 88 -12.66 -6.01 3.40
CA VAL A 88 -12.04 -6.79 4.47
C VAL A 88 -10.55 -6.86 4.19
N GLU A 89 -9.73 -6.58 5.19
CA GLU A 89 -8.28 -6.57 5.09
C GLU A 89 -7.67 -7.38 6.24
N LEU A 90 -6.77 -8.30 5.91
CA LEU A 90 -5.79 -8.84 6.85
C LEU A 90 -4.57 -7.92 6.79
N TYR A 91 -4.24 -7.32 7.92
CA TYR A 91 -3.16 -6.35 8.03
C TYR A 91 -2.18 -6.79 9.09
N LEU A 92 -0.89 -6.75 8.75
CA LEU A 92 0.21 -6.95 9.69
C LEU A 92 1.22 -5.83 9.49
N ASN A 93 1.43 -5.03 10.53
CA ASN A 93 2.34 -3.91 10.54
C ASN A 93 3.22 -3.95 11.78
N GLU A 94 4.46 -4.35 11.58
CA GLU A 94 5.45 -4.46 12.66
C GLU A 94 5.88 -3.08 13.20
N ILE A 95 5.65 -1.98 12.47
CA ILE A 95 6.07 -0.63 12.92
C ILE A 95 5.32 -0.24 14.20
N ASN A 96 4.01 -0.48 14.20
CA ASN A 96 3.12 -0.08 15.28
C ASN A 96 2.67 -1.27 16.15
N GLY A 97 3.01 -2.50 15.74
CA GLY A 97 2.44 -3.73 16.32
C GLY A 97 0.96 -3.93 15.96
N ASP A 98 0.47 -3.26 14.91
CA ASP A 98 -0.91 -3.39 14.46
C ASP A 98 -1.03 -4.65 13.60
N GLU A 99 -1.63 -5.69 14.15
CA GLU A 99 -1.99 -6.91 13.42
C GLU A 99 -3.46 -7.28 13.64
N GLY A 100 -4.14 -7.70 12.59
CA GLY A 100 -5.53 -8.15 12.72
C GLY A 100 -6.34 -8.17 11.44
N ILE A 101 -7.63 -8.42 11.64
CA ILE A 101 -8.66 -8.39 10.61
C ILE A 101 -9.37 -7.04 10.73
N PHE A 102 -9.33 -6.27 9.67
CA PHE A 102 -10.02 -4.98 9.56
C PHE A 102 -11.15 -5.10 8.55
N PHE A 103 -12.23 -4.38 8.79
CA PHE A 103 -13.30 -4.24 7.84
C PHE A 103 -13.72 -2.78 7.73
N ASN A 104 -14.16 -2.40 6.54
CA ASN A 104 -14.69 -1.09 6.25
C ASN A 104 -15.99 -1.23 5.46
N PHE A 105 -16.98 -0.43 5.83
CA PHE A 105 -18.23 -0.30 5.10
C PHE A 105 -18.48 1.18 4.84
N SER A 106 -18.48 1.56 3.57
CA SER A 106 -18.60 2.96 3.17
C SER A 106 -19.64 3.13 2.07
N PRO A 107 -20.49 4.16 2.12
CA PRO A 107 -21.35 4.53 0.99
C PRO A 107 -20.54 4.84 -0.26
N ARG A 108 -21.01 4.36 -1.42
CA ARG A 108 -20.26 4.44 -2.69
C ARG A 108 -20.09 5.87 -3.19
N PHE A 109 -21.07 6.74 -2.96
CA PHE A 109 -21.01 8.14 -3.41
C PHE A 109 -19.88 8.93 -2.74
N LEU A 110 -19.42 8.52 -1.55
CA LEU A 110 -18.25 9.13 -0.90
C LEU A 110 -16.94 8.72 -1.59
N ALA A 111 -16.87 7.52 -2.14
CA ALA A 111 -15.69 7.05 -2.87
C ALA A 111 -15.58 7.69 -4.26
N GLU A 112 -16.71 7.94 -4.92
CA GLU A 112 -16.76 8.51 -6.27
C GLU A 112 -16.52 10.03 -6.27
N GLN A 113 -16.95 10.76 -5.23
CA GLN A 113 -16.70 12.21 -5.11
C GLN A 113 -15.21 12.58 -5.00
N HIS A 114 -14.34 11.66 -4.57
CA HIS A 114 -12.92 11.94 -4.36
C HIS A 114 -11.99 11.48 -5.50
N GLY A 115 -12.53 10.96 -6.62
CA GLY A 115 -11.76 10.72 -7.85
C GLY A 115 -10.45 9.94 -7.68
N SER A 116 -10.31 9.11 -6.64
CA SER A 116 -9.00 8.56 -6.25
C SER A 116 -8.93 7.05 -6.46
N MET A 117 -7.91 6.62 -7.20
CA MET A 117 -7.28 5.30 -7.07
C MET A 117 -6.66 5.14 -5.68
N GLY A 118 -7.50 5.21 -4.64
CA GLY A 118 -7.09 5.29 -3.25
C GLY A 118 -8.26 5.78 -2.42
N LEU A 119 -9.15 4.86 -2.05
CA LEU A 119 -9.98 5.04 -0.87
C LEU A 119 -9.08 5.45 0.30
N PRO A 120 -9.58 6.26 1.25
CA PRO A 120 -8.79 6.70 2.39
C PRO A 120 -8.16 5.47 3.01
N ARG A 121 -6.82 5.46 3.00
CA ARG A 121 -6.02 4.55 3.81
C ARG A 121 -6.69 4.54 5.18
N MET A 122 -6.86 3.39 5.81
CA MET A 122 -7.00 3.34 7.26
C MET A 122 -5.71 3.97 7.83
N ALA A 123 -5.65 5.30 7.82
CA ALA A 123 -4.88 6.07 8.74
C ALA A 123 -5.55 5.71 10.05
N SER A 124 -4.88 4.89 10.83
CA SER A 124 -5.07 4.87 12.27
C SER A 124 -5.12 6.32 12.71
N ALA A 125 -6.33 6.81 12.94
CA ALA A 125 -6.58 8.10 13.55
C ALA A 125 -6.16 7.95 15.03
N ARG A 126 -4.85 7.98 15.27
CA ARG A 126 -4.27 8.16 16.59
C ARG A 126 -3.11 9.14 16.49
N TYR A 127 -3.42 10.35 16.94
CA TYR A 127 -2.51 11.30 17.58
C TYR A 127 -1.38 11.87 16.73
N LEU A 128 -1.73 12.84 15.87
CA LEU A 128 -1.03 14.13 15.88
C LEU A 128 -1.59 14.94 17.05
N GLN A 129 -1.17 14.62 18.26
CA GLN A 129 -1.26 15.50 19.40
C GLN A 129 -0.06 15.17 20.28
N ASP A 130 0.64 16.23 20.65
CA ASP A 130 1.79 16.30 21.56
C ASP A 130 3.18 16.07 20.94
N THR A 131 3.67 17.11 20.26
CA THR A 131 5.06 17.55 20.48
C THR A 131 5.01 18.96 21.09
N PRO A 132 5.70 19.22 22.22
CA PRO A 132 6.14 20.58 22.51
C PRO A 132 7.16 21.06 21.48
#